data_AF-A0A7W0S0Z1-F1
#
_entry.id   AF-A0A7W0S0Z1-F1
#
_cell.length_a   1.000
_cell.length_b   1.000
_cell.length_c   1.000
_cell.angle_alpha   90.00
_cell.angle_beta   90.00
_cell.angle_gamma   90.00
#
_symmetry.space_group_name_H-M   'P 1'
#
loop_
_entity.id
_entity.type
_entity.pdbx_description
1 polymer ?
#
loop_
_entity_poly.entity_id
_entity_poly.type
_entity_poly.pdbx_seq_one_letter_code
_entity_poly.pdbx_strand_id
1 'polypeptide(L)'
;MRLRDEDGFTMVELLTAMAMSLVVLSATLVTFNTFLTNDATARQVNDAQDQARNAVDRVARQLRNLANPTGEESTTIDVAGGYDLVFQTSDPAKRRVRYCLAPAPGGAGERLWFQTTTATTSLTTAMTATCPGSGWASESSVAEHLVNRIAGADRPVFTYGCSDATPPGQSCTASSAVYERVLSARVDLHLDVNGAERRPAATRLATAVYLRNQNERPTAAFTNTALAPLTLLFNGSGSQDPEGRTLRYQWFKGTAALPALPPPCAAGPDTPNTSATDPFIGEGVTLTHRFPGAGPEQIRLRVIDPGCRNAVAGPVAVTIP
;
A
#
# COMPACT_ATOMS: atom_id res chain seq x y z
N MET A 1 49.95 -6.73 -78.87
CA MET A 1 50.28 -6.88 -77.44
C MET A 1 50.70 -5.49 -76.95
N ARG A 2 49.77 -4.71 -76.38
CA ARG A 2 50.08 -3.35 -75.88
C ARG A 2 50.81 -3.52 -74.54
N LEU A 3 52.07 -3.07 -74.49
CA LEU A 3 52.83 -2.93 -73.26
C LEU A 3 52.09 -1.96 -72.33
N ARG A 4 51.72 -2.46 -71.14
CA ARG A 4 51.28 -1.63 -70.03
C ARG A 4 52.51 -0.87 -69.55
N ASP A 5 52.43 0.46 -69.51
CA ASP A 5 53.34 1.26 -68.68
C ASP A 5 53.10 0.86 -67.22
N GLU A 6 54.15 0.39 -66.57
CA GLU A 6 54.22 0.27 -65.13
C GLU A 6 54.97 1.48 -64.59
N ASP A 7 54.29 2.63 -64.54
CA ASP A 7 54.78 3.78 -63.77
C ASP A 7 54.72 3.41 -62.28
N GLY A 8 55.89 3.28 -61.66
CA GLY A 8 56.02 3.01 -60.23
C GLY A 8 55.48 4.17 -59.38
N PHE A 9 54.80 3.84 -58.28
CA PHE A 9 54.24 4.85 -57.37
C PHE A 9 55.32 5.77 -56.79
N THR A 10 55.07 7.08 -56.83
CA THR A 10 55.99 8.04 -56.20
C THR A 10 55.87 7.96 -54.67
N MET A 11 56.95 8.27 -53.96
CA MET A 11 56.96 8.27 -52.47
C MET A 11 55.85 9.16 -51.89
N VAL A 12 55.54 10.29 -52.55
CA VAL A 12 54.48 11.21 -52.16
C VAL A 12 53.10 10.55 -52.27
N GLU A 13 52.87 9.77 -53.32
CA GLU A 13 51.60 9.08 -53.56
C GLU A 13 51.34 8.00 -52.50
N LEU A 14 52.36 7.21 -52.16
CA LEU A 14 52.29 6.23 -51.07
C LEU A 14 52.02 6.90 -49.72
N LEU A 15 52.69 8.01 -49.41
CA LEU A 15 52.46 8.76 -48.17
C LEU A 15 51.04 9.34 -48.11
N THR A 16 50.50 9.83 -49.23
CA THR A 16 49.10 10.31 -49.28
C THR A 16 48.10 9.18 -49.11
N ALA A 17 48.31 8.02 -49.74
CA ALA A 17 47.45 6.85 -49.60
C ALA A 17 47.46 6.31 -48.16
N MET A 18 48.63 6.27 -47.50
CA MET A 18 48.75 5.90 -46.09
C MET A 18 48.08 6.92 -45.16
N ALA A 19 48.21 8.22 -45.44
CA ALA A 19 47.52 9.25 -44.65
C ALA A 19 46.00 9.14 -44.79
N MET A 20 45.49 8.93 -46.01
CA MET A 20 44.07 8.72 -46.27
C MET A 20 43.56 7.44 -45.59
N SER A 21 44.31 6.34 -45.67
CA SER A 21 43.90 5.07 -45.02
C SER A 21 43.85 5.19 -43.49
N LEU A 22 44.77 5.92 -42.86
CA LEU A 22 44.75 6.19 -41.42
C LEU A 22 43.55 7.04 -40.99
N VAL A 23 43.17 8.05 -41.77
CA VAL A 23 41.97 8.87 -41.51
C VAL A 23 40.71 8.02 -41.65
N VAL A 24 40.61 7.20 -42.70
CA VAL A 24 39.48 6.27 -42.89
C VAL A 24 39.40 5.27 -41.75
N LEU A 25 40.52 4.66 -41.36
CA LEU A 25 40.58 3.71 -40.25
C LEU A 25 40.16 4.38 -38.92
N SER A 26 40.63 5.60 -38.67
CA SER A 26 40.25 6.37 -37.48
C SER A 26 38.75 6.69 -37.46
N ALA A 27 38.18 7.11 -38.59
CA ALA A 27 36.75 7.34 -38.72
C ALA A 27 35.94 6.06 -38.49
N THR A 28 36.37 4.93 -39.05
CA THR A 28 35.69 3.64 -38.82
C THR A 28 35.77 3.20 -37.36
N LEU A 29 36.90 3.38 -36.69
CA LEU A 29 37.07 3.03 -35.28
C LEU A 29 36.18 3.88 -34.37
N VAL A 30 36.05 5.18 -34.65
CA VAL A 30 35.11 6.07 -33.93
C VAL A 30 33.68 5.58 -34.12
N THR A 31 33.25 5.32 -35.37
CA THR A 31 31.89 4.83 -35.62
C THR A 31 31.61 3.49 -34.96
N PHE A 32 32.58 2.58 -34.94
CA PHE A 32 32.46 1.28 -34.30
C PHE A 32 32.37 1.41 -32.78
N ASN A 33 33.19 2.27 -32.16
CA ASN A 33 33.12 2.55 -30.73
C ASN A 33 31.76 3.15 -30.34
N THR A 34 31.24 4.10 -31.13
CA THR A 34 29.90 4.67 -30.93
C THR A 34 28.82 3.59 -31.04
N PHE A 35 28.93 2.67 -32.00
CA PHE A 35 28.00 1.55 -32.13
C PHE A 35 28.03 0.63 -30.89
N LEU A 36 29.22 0.27 -30.40
CA LEU A 36 29.37 -0.57 -29.21
C LEU A 36 28.79 0.10 -27.95
N THR A 37 29.04 1.39 -27.75
CA THR A 37 28.47 2.12 -26.61
C THR A 37 26.96 2.21 -26.70
N ASN A 38 26.42 2.43 -27.90
CA ASN A 38 24.97 2.50 -28.11
C ASN A 38 24.28 1.16 -27.86
N ASP A 39 24.87 0.03 -28.31
CA ASP A 39 24.35 -1.32 -28.06
C ASP A 39 24.36 -1.65 -26.55
N ALA A 40 25.45 -1.33 -25.86
CA ALA A 40 25.54 -1.52 -24.41
C ALA A 40 24.47 -0.71 -23.65
N THR A 41 24.30 0.57 -24.00
CA THR A 41 23.26 1.42 -23.41
C THR A 41 21.85 0.92 -23.72
N ALA A 42 21.59 0.52 -24.96
CA ALA A 42 20.28 -0.02 -25.36
C ALA A 42 19.92 -1.29 -24.57
N ARG A 43 20.89 -2.18 -24.34
CA ARG A 43 20.70 -3.37 -23.48
C ARG A 43 20.39 -2.97 -22.05
N GLN A 44 21.15 -2.05 -21.47
CA GLN A 44 20.92 -1.60 -20.10
C GLN A 44 19.55 -0.94 -19.92
N VAL A 45 19.08 -0.18 -20.92
CA VAL A 45 17.72 0.39 -20.93
C VAL A 45 16.65 -0.71 -20.93
N ASN A 46 16.81 -1.72 -21.79
CA ASN A 46 15.85 -2.83 -21.87
C ASN A 46 15.82 -3.65 -20.57
N ASP A 47 16.99 -4.01 -20.04
CA ASP A 47 17.12 -4.76 -18.78
C ASP A 47 16.50 -3.99 -17.60
N ALA A 48 16.76 -2.68 -17.51
CA ALA A 48 16.22 -1.86 -16.45
C ALA A 48 14.69 -1.68 -16.58
N GLN A 49 14.15 -1.61 -17.80
CA GLN A 49 12.70 -1.61 -18.03
C GLN A 49 12.07 -2.95 -17.60
N ASP A 50 12.69 -4.08 -17.92
CA ASP A 50 12.17 -5.39 -17.55
C ASP A 50 12.24 -5.63 -16.04
N GLN A 51 13.32 -5.20 -15.37
CA GLN A 51 13.40 -5.21 -13.90
C GLN A 51 12.28 -4.37 -13.29
N ALA A 52 12.05 -3.14 -13.79
CA ALA A 52 11.00 -2.27 -13.28
C ALA A 52 9.59 -2.84 -13.53
N ARG A 53 9.33 -3.47 -14.69
CA ARG A 53 8.06 -4.18 -14.96
C ARG A 53 7.84 -5.29 -13.94
N ASN A 54 8.85 -6.14 -13.72
CA ASN A 54 8.79 -7.22 -12.76
C ASN A 54 8.58 -6.70 -11.32
N ALA A 55 9.21 -5.59 -10.95
CA ALA A 55 9.03 -4.96 -9.65
C ALA A 55 7.59 -4.47 -9.44
N VAL A 56 7.03 -3.77 -10.43
CA VAL A 56 5.64 -3.27 -10.40
C VAL A 56 4.65 -4.44 -10.30
N ASP A 57 4.86 -5.51 -11.07
CA ASP A 57 4.03 -6.71 -11.01
C ASP A 57 4.14 -7.46 -9.67
N ARG A 58 5.34 -7.49 -9.08
CA ARG A 58 5.59 -8.08 -7.76
C ARG A 58 4.84 -7.33 -6.67
N VAL A 59 4.98 -6.00 -6.64
CA VAL A 59 4.25 -5.12 -5.70
C VAL A 59 2.75 -5.33 -5.87
N ALA A 60 2.26 -5.31 -7.11
CA ALA A 60 0.84 -5.46 -7.38
C ALA A 60 0.29 -6.82 -6.91
N ARG A 61 1.03 -7.91 -7.14
CA ARG A 61 0.64 -9.25 -6.70
C ARG A 61 0.59 -9.37 -5.18
N GLN A 62 1.57 -8.80 -4.48
CA GLN A 62 1.60 -8.82 -3.03
C GLN A 62 0.51 -7.94 -2.41
N LEU A 63 0.21 -6.79 -3.00
CA LEU A 63 -0.91 -5.94 -2.59
C LEU A 63 -2.27 -6.60 -2.84
N ARG A 64 -2.44 -7.36 -3.92
CA ARG A 64 -3.65 -8.18 -4.13
C ARG A 64 -3.79 -9.28 -3.07
N ASN A 65 -2.68 -9.77 -2.53
CA ASN A 65 -2.60 -10.75 -1.46
C ASN A 65 -2.36 -10.08 -0.09
N LEU A 66 -2.92 -8.89 0.13
CA LEU A 66 -2.88 -8.21 1.42
C LEU A 66 -3.55 -9.07 2.50
N ALA A 67 -3.01 -9.10 3.71
CA ALA A 67 -3.64 -9.79 4.84
C ALA A 67 -5.05 -9.23 5.13
N ASN A 68 -5.93 -10.06 5.67
CA ASN A 68 -7.20 -9.60 6.23
C ASN A 68 -6.94 -9.00 7.62
N PRO A 69 -7.50 -7.83 7.96
CA PRO A 69 -7.43 -7.28 9.29
C PRO A 69 -8.25 -8.18 10.22
N THR A 70 -7.68 -8.57 11.36
CA THR A 70 -8.38 -9.37 12.37
C THR A 70 -8.29 -8.68 13.73
N GLY A 71 -9.40 -8.52 14.44
CA GLY A 71 -9.44 -8.06 15.84
C GLY A 71 -9.17 -6.56 16.06
N GLU A 72 -8.84 -6.18 17.31
CA GLU A 72 -8.60 -4.79 17.73
C GLU A 72 -7.22 -4.23 17.34
N GLU A 73 -6.20 -5.09 17.19
CA GLU A 73 -4.86 -4.74 16.71
C GLU A 73 -4.52 -5.50 15.42
N SER A 74 -4.77 -4.90 14.26
CA SER A 74 -4.25 -5.41 12.98
C SER A 74 -4.49 -4.37 11.89
N THR A 75 -3.66 -3.34 11.85
CA THR A 75 -3.50 -2.58 10.62
C THR A 75 -2.75 -3.49 9.64
N THR A 76 -3.36 -3.81 8.51
CA THR A 76 -2.73 -4.65 7.46
C THR A 76 -1.67 -3.87 6.69
N ILE A 77 -1.79 -2.56 6.71
CA ILE A 77 -0.84 -1.58 6.21
C ILE A 77 -0.27 -0.87 7.45
N ASP A 78 1.04 -0.95 7.64
CA ASP A 78 1.73 -0.32 8.78
C ASP A 78 2.29 1.07 8.39
N VAL A 79 2.69 1.25 7.13
CA VAL A 79 3.20 2.51 6.58
C VAL A 79 2.67 2.68 5.17
N ALA A 80 2.11 3.85 4.84
CA ALA A 80 1.68 4.20 3.48
C ALA A 80 2.16 5.59 3.09
N GLY A 81 3.47 5.74 2.90
CA GLY A 81 4.10 6.95 2.40
C GLY A 81 4.30 6.92 0.88
N GLY A 82 4.54 8.08 0.28
CA GLY A 82 4.76 8.19 -1.18
C GLY A 82 6.00 7.45 -1.69
N TYR A 83 6.95 7.13 -0.81
CA TYR A 83 8.22 6.47 -1.13
C TYR A 83 8.54 5.29 -0.22
N ASP A 84 7.68 4.99 0.76
CA ASP A 84 7.88 3.92 1.73
C ASP A 84 6.52 3.30 2.06
N LEU A 85 6.38 2.01 1.77
CA LEU A 85 5.15 1.25 1.92
C LEU A 85 5.46 -0.02 2.69
N VAL A 86 4.80 -0.21 3.82
CA VAL A 86 4.92 -1.40 4.67
C VAL A 86 3.55 -2.02 4.88
N PHE A 87 3.41 -3.31 4.57
CA PHE A 87 2.16 -4.04 4.74
C PHE A 87 2.39 -5.54 5.01
N GLN A 88 1.35 -6.23 5.42
CA GLN A 88 1.36 -7.66 5.71
C GLN A 88 0.67 -8.44 4.60
N THR A 89 1.26 -9.56 4.18
CA THR A 89 0.68 -10.48 3.18
C THR A 89 -0.16 -11.57 3.84
N SER A 90 -1.13 -12.10 3.10
CA SER A 90 -2.03 -13.18 3.52
C SER A 90 -1.45 -14.59 3.33
N ASP A 91 -0.15 -14.71 3.05
CA ASP A 91 0.49 -16.01 2.86
C ASP A 91 0.47 -16.83 4.16
N PRO A 92 0.57 -18.18 4.11
CA PRO A 92 0.49 -19.03 5.31
C PRO A 92 1.51 -18.65 6.39
N ALA A 93 2.66 -18.11 5.97
CA ALA A 93 3.71 -17.64 6.87
C ALA A 93 3.45 -16.24 7.44
N LYS A 94 2.42 -15.53 6.96
CA LYS A 94 2.14 -14.09 7.15
C LYS A 94 3.42 -13.28 7.19
N ARG A 95 3.85 -12.73 6.07
CA ARG A 95 5.06 -11.91 6.01
C ARG A 95 4.73 -10.44 6.07
N ARG A 96 5.58 -9.67 6.75
CA ARG A 96 5.63 -8.22 6.58
C ARG A 96 6.58 -7.91 5.44
N VAL A 97 6.14 -7.02 4.56
CA VAL A 97 6.83 -6.60 3.36
C VAL A 97 6.97 -5.09 3.39
N ARG A 98 8.14 -4.61 2.99
CA ARG A 98 8.43 -3.20 2.78
C ARG A 98 8.95 -2.97 1.37
N TYR A 99 8.44 -1.92 0.75
CA TYR A 99 9.01 -1.32 -0.44
C TYR A 99 9.38 0.11 -0.14
N CYS A 100 10.64 0.47 -0.36
CA CYS A 100 11.09 1.84 -0.15
C CYS A 100 12.05 2.30 -1.24
N LEU A 101 11.99 3.58 -1.59
CA LEU A 101 12.87 4.20 -2.57
C LEU A 101 14.09 4.82 -1.88
N ALA A 102 15.29 4.52 -2.38
CA ALA A 102 16.52 5.09 -1.90
C ALA A 102 17.41 5.60 -3.05
N PRO A 103 18.26 6.61 -2.84
CA PRO A 103 19.29 6.98 -3.81
C PRO A 103 20.22 5.81 -4.12
N ALA A 104 20.61 5.65 -5.38
CA ALA A 104 21.63 4.68 -5.77
C ALA A 104 23.03 5.23 -5.38
N PRO A 105 23.95 4.37 -4.89
CA PRO A 105 25.34 4.75 -4.70
C PRO A 105 25.95 5.24 -6.02
N GLY A 106 26.81 6.25 -5.93
CA GLY A 106 27.47 6.84 -7.09
C GLY A 106 26.58 7.73 -7.97
N GLY A 107 25.35 8.07 -7.53
CA GLY A 107 24.48 8.99 -8.25
C GLY A 107 23.82 8.41 -9.50
N ALA A 108 23.83 7.08 -9.67
CA ALA A 108 23.31 6.36 -10.84
C ALA A 108 21.77 6.25 -10.89
N GLY A 109 21.06 7.20 -10.28
CA GLY A 109 19.61 7.14 -10.12
C GLY A 109 19.18 6.82 -8.68
N GLU A 110 18.02 6.19 -8.56
CA GLU A 110 17.44 5.65 -7.35
C GLU A 110 17.17 4.15 -7.52
N ARG A 111 17.00 3.45 -6.40
CA ARG A 111 16.67 2.03 -6.34
C ARG A 111 15.43 1.81 -5.49
N LEU A 112 14.57 0.93 -5.97
CA LEU A 112 13.46 0.40 -5.18
C LEU A 112 13.96 -0.83 -4.42
N TRP A 113 13.96 -0.73 -3.11
CA TRP A 113 14.30 -1.84 -2.21
C TRP A 113 13.06 -2.63 -1.83
N PHE A 114 13.23 -3.94 -1.75
CA PHE A 114 12.27 -4.88 -1.20
C PHE A 114 12.87 -5.50 0.06
N GLN A 115 12.19 -5.34 1.18
CA GLN A 115 12.58 -5.95 2.46
C GLN A 115 11.44 -6.79 3.02
N THR A 116 11.76 -7.89 3.70
CA THR A 116 10.75 -8.76 4.29
C THR A 116 11.18 -9.37 5.61
N THR A 117 10.20 -9.59 6.48
CA THR A 117 10.35 -10.31 7.75
C THR A 117 9.05 -11.06 8.08
N THR A 118 9.05 -11.87 9.12
CA THR A 118 7.84 -12.55 9.64
C THR A 118 6.87 -11.54 10.27
N ALA A 119 5.56 -11.74 10.13
CA ALA A 119 4.56 -10.79 10.67
C ALA A 119 4.56 -10.70 12.21
N THR A 120 5.09 -11.70 12.90
CA THR A 120 5.26 -11.72 14.37
C THR A 120 6.30 -10.72 14.88
N THR A 121 7.19 -10.22 14.01
CA THR A 121 8.18 -9.21 14.39
C THR A 121 7.50 -7.85 14.47
N SER A 122 7.40 -7.21 15.64
CA SER A 122 6.86 -5.84 15.70
C SER A 122 7.73 -4.87 14.90
N LEU A 123 7.10 -3.94 14.17
CA LEU A 123 7.81 -2.93 13.39
C LEU A 123 8.55 -1.98 14.34
N THR A 124 9.85 -1.79 14.13
CA THR A 124 10.68 -0.89 14.95
C THR A 124 11.04 0.37 14.16
N THR A 125 11.42 1.44 14.86
CA THR A 125 11.88 2.68 14.21
C THR A 125 13.09 2.44 13.29
N ALA A 126 14.01 1.54 13.66
CA ALA A 126 15.17 1.21 12.83
C ALA A 126 14.78 0.56 11.48
N MET A 127 13.66 -0.16 11.46
CA MET A 127 13.15 -0.81 10.25
C MET A 127 12.56 0.17 9.24
N THR A 128 12.15 1.37 9.65
CA THR A 128 11.48 2.36 8.78
C THR A 128 12.21 3.70 8.67
N ALA A 129 13.16 4.00 9.57
CA ALA A 129 13.86 5.30 9.60
C ALA A 129 14.72 5.58 8.36
N THR A 130 15.30 4.53 7.76
CA THR A 130 16.12 4.64 6.54
C THR A 130 15.61 3.69 5.47
N CYS A 131 15.98 3.95 4.22
CA CYS A 131 15.79 3.01 3.12
C CYS A 131 17.16 2.67 2.49
N PRO A 132 17.58 1.40 2.49
CA PRO A 132 16.97 0.27 3.21
C PRO A 132 17.03 0.46 4.73
N GLY A 133 16.11 -0.17 5.46
CA GLY A 133 16.06 -0.16 6.93
C GLY A 133 16.81 -1.35 7.53
N SER A 134 17.23 -1.27 8.79
CA SER A 134 17.86 -2.41 9.48
C SER A 134 16.83 -3.24 10.25
N GLY A 135 17.09 -4.53 10.46
CA GLY A 135 16.18 -5.43 11.21
C GLY A 135 15.19 -6.23 10.35
N TRP A 136 15.32 -6.17 9.02
CA TRP A 136 14.59 -7.04 8.09
C TRP A 136 15.34 -8.36 7.89
N ALA A 137 14.61 -9.47 7.70
CA ALA A 137 15.21 -10.79 7.52
C ALA A 137 15.83 -10.98 6.13
N SER A 138 15.30 -10.29 5.13
CA SER A 138 15.82 -10.29 3.77
C SER A 138 15.65 -8.91 3.14
N GLU A 139 16.60 -8.57 2.29
CA GLU A 139 16.68 -7.31 1.55
C GLU A 139 17.21 -7.57 0.14
N SER A 140 16.62 -6.90 -0.84
CA SER A 140 17.06 -6.96 -2.25
C SER A 140 16.65 -5.70 -3.00
N SER A 141 17.46 -5.23 -3.95
CA SER A 141 17.01 -4.25 -4.94
C SER A 141 16.13 -4.97 -5.98
N VAL A 142 14.98 -4.36 -6.31
CA VAL A 142 14.02 -4.93 -7.29
C VAL A 142 13.91 -4.10 -8.56
N ALA A 143 14.30 -2.82 -8.50
CA ALA A 143 14.41 -1.95 -9.66
C ALA A 143 15.51 -0.91 -9.41
N GLU A 144 16.23 -0.54 -10.46
CA GLU A 144 17.32 0.43 -10.43
C GLU A 144 17.13 1.50 -11.52
N HIS A 145 18.00 2.52 -11.54
CA HIS A 145 17.93 3.66 -12.48
C HIS A 145 16.62 4.45 -12.43
N LEU A 146 15.99 4.49 -11.25
CA LEU A 146 14.78 5.25 -11.04
C LEU A 146 15.11 6.74 -10.87
N VAL A 147 14.19 7.61 -11.29
CA VAL A 147 14.33 9.08 -11.27
C VAL A 147 13.06 9.74 -10.74
N ASN A 148 12.42 9.10 -9.77
CA ASN A 148 11.21 9.60 -9.14
C ASN A 148 11.47 10.88 -8.32
N ARG A 149 12.66 11.02 -7.70
CA ARG A 149 13.05 12.21 -6.92
C ARG A 149 14.31 12.93 -7.43
N ILE A 150 14.73 12.64 -8.67
CA ILE A 150 15.96 13.19 -9.25
C ILE A 150 15.65 14.42 -10.11
N ALA A 151 16.66 15.30 -10.26
CA ALA A 151 16.60 16.49 -11.12
C ALA A 151 15.45 17.45 -10.77
N GLY A 152 15.14 17.61 -9.48
CA GLY A 152 14.08 18.49 -9.00
C GLY A 152 12.66 17.92 -9.15
N ALA A 153 12.51 16.69 -9.64
CA ALA A 153 11.25 15.97 -9.55
C ALA A 153 11.01 15.47 -8.12
N ASP A 154 9.75 15.42 -7.69
CA ASP A 154 9.31 14.75 -6.46
C ASP A 154 8.00 14.01 -6.75
N ARG A 155 8.14 12.90 -7.49
CA ARG A 155 7.02 12.07 -7.98
C ARG A 155 6.86 10.84 -7.09
N PRO A 156 5.79 10.73 -6.29
CA PRO A 156 5.63 9.62 -5.37
C PRO A 156 5.57 8.30 -6.15
N VAL A 157 6.29 7.29 -5.64
CA VAL A 157 6.22 5.92 -6.15
C VAL A 157 4.87 5.31 -5.81
N PHE A 158 4.35 5.58 -4.62
CA PHE A 158 3.08 5.05 -4.12
C PHE A 158 2.06 6.16 -3.95
N THR A 159 0.86 5.92 -4.47
CA THR A 159 -0.30 6.81 -4.31
C THR A 159 -1.51 5.98 -3.91
N TYR A 160 -2.38 6.54 -3.06
CA TYR A 160 -3.45 5.79 -2.41
C TYR A 160 -4.82 6.44 -2.65
N GLY A 161 -5.83 5.62 -2.91
CA GLY A 161 -7.23 6.05 -3.02
C GLY A 161 -8.05 5.52 -1.83
N CYS A 162 -8.83 6.40 -1.20
CA CYS A 162 -9.61 6.08 0.01
C CYS A 162 -11.14 6.13 -0.20
N SER A 163 -11.60 6.33 -1.43
CA SER A 163 -13.03 6.26 -1.77
C SER A 163 -13.19 5.96 -3.26
N ASP A 164 -14.31 5.34 -3.63
CA ASP A 164 -14.67 5.13 -5.05
C ASP A 164 -14.84 6.47 -5.80
N ALA A 165 -15.07 7.56 -5.06
CA ALA A 165 -15.20 8.92 -5.57
C ALA A 165 -13.86 9.65 -5.75
N THR A 166 -12.73 9.05 -5.37
CA THR A 166 -11.41 9.67 -5.61
C THR A 166 -11.07 9.54 -7.09
N PRO A 167 -11.06 10.64 -7.87
CA PRO A 167 -10.77 10.57 -9.29
C PRO A 167 -9.35 10.04 -9.55
N PRO A 168 -9.08 9.44 -10.72
CA PRO A 168 -7.72 9.05 -11.09
C PRO A 168 -6.76 10.22 -10.98
N GLY A 169 -5.77 10.14 -10.08
CA GLY A 169 -4.77 11.19 -9.87
C GLY A 169 -4.99 12.05 -8.62
N GLN A 170 -6.12 11.91 -7.93
CA GLN A 170 -6.28 12.44 -6.59
C GLN A 170 -5.89 11.34 -5.59
N SER A 171 -5.04 11.66 -4.61
CA SER A 171 -4.61 10.73 -3.58
C SER A 171 -5.13 11.20 -2.23
N CYS A 172 -5.58 10.28 -1.38
CA CYS A 172 -5.78 10.61 0.02
C CYS A 172 -4.42 10.64 0.74
N THR A 173 -4.29 11.49 1.74
CA THR A 173 -3.16 11.42 2.67
C THR A 173 -3.34 10.19 3.56
N ALA A 174 -2.79 9.06 3.14
CA ALA A 174 -2.81 7.85 3.94
C ALA A 174 -2.03 8.11 5.24
N SER A 175 -2.73 8.04 6.37
CA SER A 175 -2.16 8.13 7.71
C SER A 175 -2.60 6.91 8.51
N SER A 176 -1.96 6.65 9.65
CA SER A 176 -2.29 5.51 10.51
C SER A 176 -3.78 5.45 10.91
N ALA A 177 -4.47 6.59 10.96
CA ALA A 177 -5.91 6.65 11.24
C ALA A 177 -6.80 6.29 10.03
N VAL A 178 -6.25 6.21 8.82
CA VAL A 178 -6.98 6.08 7.55
C VAL A 178 -6.54 4.84 6.75
N TYR A 179 -5.54 4.08 7.21
CA TYR A 179 -5.04 2.91 6.48
C TYR A 179 -6.11 1.86 6.20
N GLU A 180 -7.08 1.70 7.10
CA GLU A 180 -8.22 0.80 6.91
C GLU A 180 -9.13 1.25 5.75
N ARG A 181 -9.12 2.54 5.38
CA ARG A 181 -9.90 3.10 4.28
C ARG A 181 -9.23 3.00 2.92
N VAL A 182 -7.99 2.52 2.84
CA VAL A 182 -7.22 2.52 1.58
C VAL A 182 -7.77 1.47 0.63
N LEU A 183 -8.63 1.87 -0.30
CA LEU A 183 -9.28 1.00 -1.28
C LEU A 183 -8.39 0.66 -2.48
N SER A 184 -7.46 1.55 -2.82
CA SER A 184 -6.54 1.32 -3.94
C SER A 184 -5.15 1.86 -3.67
N ALA A 185 -4.16 1.19 -4.28
CA ALA A 185 -2.78 1.62 -4.29
C ALA A 185 -2.27 1.61 -5.73
N ARG A 186 -1.70 2.73 -6.17
CA ARG A 186 -1.05 2.90 -7.46
C ARG A 186 0.45 2.99 -7.26
N VAL A 187 1.18 2.25 -8.08
CA VAL A 187 2.65 2.27 -8.15
C VAL A 187 3.05 2.98 -9.43
N ASP A 188 3.96 3.95 -9.35
CA ASP A 188 4.44 4.75 -10.48
C ASP A 188 5.96 4.86 -10.44
N LEU A 189 6.63 4.17 -11.36
CA LEU A 189 8.08 4.19 -11.51
C LEU A 189 8.47 5.01 -12.74
N HIS A 190 9.37 5.96 -12.55
CA HIS A 190 10.03 6.68 -13.62
C HIS A 190 11.46 6.19 -13.75
N LEU A 191 11.81 5.65 -14.91
CA LEU A 191 13.11 5.06 -15.21
C LEU A 191 13.88 5.94 -16.20
N ASP A 192 15.13 6.24 -15.91
CA ASP A 192 16.04 6.88 -16.86
C ASP A 192 17.48 6.38 -16.66
N VAL A 193 17.96 5.59 -17.62
CA VAL A 193 19.33 5.04 -17.62
C VAL A 193 20.34 6.04 -18.21
N ASN A 194 19.88 6.96 -19.08
CA ASN A 194 20.76 7.86 -19.83
C ASN A 194 21.02 9.17 -19.09
N GLY A 195 20.21 9.45 -18.06
CA GLY A 195 20.19 10.70 -17.31
C GLY A 195 19.37 11.77 -18.00
N ALA A 196 18.92 12.76 -17.22
CA ALA A 196 17.89 13.72 -17.61
C ALA A 196 18.17 14.53 -18.90
N GLU A 197 19.42 14.57 -19.36
CA GLU A 197 19.87 15.37 -20.51
C GLU A 197 19.96 14.56 -21.82
N ARG A 198 19.81 13.24 -21.79
CA ARG A 198 20.02 12.36 -22.95
C ARG A 198 18.75 11.62 -23.34
N ARG A 199 18.45 11.61 -24.65
CA ARG A 199 17.33 10.83 -25.20
C ARG A 199 17.65 9.33 -25.16
N PRO A 200 16.63 8.45 -25.04
CA PRO A 200 15.21 8.73 -24.82
C PRO A 200 14.89 9.28 -23.43
N ALA A 201 13.84 10.11 -23.36
CA ALA A 201 13.32 10.64 -22.09
C ALA A 201 12.85 9.51 -21.15
N ALA A 202 12.75 9.83 -19.86
CA ALA A 202 12.35 8.89 -18.81
C ALA A 202 11.10 8.07 -19.18
N THR A 203 11.19 6.76 -19.00
CA THR A 203 10.09 5.81 -19.23
C THR A 203 9.24 5.71 -17.97
N ARG A 204 7.91 5.80 -18.12
CA ARG A 204 6.96 5.62 -17.01
C ARG A 204 6.36 4.23 -17.03
N LEU A 205 6.44 3.53 -15.91
CA LEU A 205 5.80 2.24 -15.67
C LEU A 205 4.86 2.39 -14.47
N ALA A 206 3.58 2.10 -14.67
CA ALA A 206 2.59 2.27 -13.61
C ALA A 206 1.59 1.11 -13.57
N THR A 207 1.14 0.79 -12.35
CA THR A 207 0.05 -0.16 -12.12
C THR A 207 -0.85 0.37 -11.01
N ALA A 208 -2.09 -0.11 -10.97
CA ALA A 208 -3.02 0.18 -9.89
C ALA A 208 -3.65 -1.12 -9.40
N VAL A 209 -3.84 -1.20 -8.09
CA VAL A 209 -4.44 -2.35 -7.43
C VAL A 209 -5.57 -1.89 -6.53
N TYR A 210 -6.72 -2.53 -6.66
CA TYR A 210 -7.81 -2.43 -5.69
C TYR A 210 -7.59 -3.47 -4.58
N LEU A 211 -7.59 -3.01 -3.34
CA LEU A 211 -7.38 -3.81 -2.15
C LEU A 211 -8.73 -4.36 -1.71
N ARG A 212 -8.89 -5.69 -1.73
CA ARG A 212 -10.17 -6.37 -1.43
C ARG A 212 -10.34 -6.73 0.04
N ASN A 213 -9.22 -6.75 0.77
CA ASN A 213 -9.16 -7.27 2.13
C ASN A 213 -9.19 -6.16 3.17
N GLN A 214 -9.55 -4.93 2.78
CA GLN A 214 -9.79 -3.87 3.76
C GLN A 214 -11.09 -4.11 4.52
N ASN A 215 -11.11 -3.58 5.75
CA ASN A 215 -12.25 -3.67 6.64
C ASN A 215 -12.17 -2.53 7.65
N GLU A 216 -12.88 -1.45 7.34
CA GLU A 216 -13.04 -0.31 8.22
C GLU A 216 -13.86 -0.65 9.45
N ARG A 217 -13.65 0.09 10.54
CA ARG A 217 -14.55 0.00 11.69
C ARG A 217 -15.95 0.45 11.31
N PRO A 218 -17.00 -0.26 11.75
CA PRO A 218 -18.37 0.19 11.54
C PRO A 218 -18.64 1.49 12.32
N THR A 219 -19.71 2.19 11.98
CA THR A 219 -20.23 3.32 12.75
C THR A 219 -21.49 2.88 13.50
N ALA A 220 -21.46 2.97 14.83
CA ALA A 220 -22.62 2.67 15.67
C ALA A 220 -23.49 3.92 15.83
N ALA A 221 -24.81 3.76 15.66
CA ALA A 221 -25.79 4.81 15.96
C ALA A 221 -27.12 4.18 16.36
N PHE A 222 -27.83 4.82 17.30
CA PHE A 222 -29.16 4.36 17.70
C PHE A 222 -30.10 5.50 18.11
N THR A 223 -31.39 5.17 18.09
CA THR A 223 -32.49 5.98 18.63
C THR A 223 -33.28 5.16 19.64
N ASN A 224 -34.06 5.83 20.49
CA ASN A 224 -34.96 5.21 21.45
C ASN A 224 -36.35 5.85 21.39
N THR A 225 -37.40 5.09 21.71
CA THR A 225 -38.78 5.56 21.73
C THR A 225 -39.56 4.85 22.84
N ALA A 226 -40.33 5.59 23.64
CA ALA A 226 -41.21 5.02 24.65
C ALA A 226 -42.44 4.37 23.99
N LEU A 227 -42.70 3.10 24.32
CA LEU A 227 -43.87 2.35 23.82
C LEU A 227 -44.97 2.23 24.88
N ALA A 228 -44.57 2.07 26.15
CA ALA A 228 -45.47 1.89 27.29
C ALA A 228 -44.73 2.29 28.59
N PRO A 229 -45.40 2.37 29.76
CA PRO A 229 -44.71 2.56 31.03
C PRO A 229 -43.58 1.54 31.20
N LEU A 230 -42.40 2.02 31.60
CA LEU A 230 -41.18 1.24 31.75
C LEU A 230 -40.67 0.53 30.49
N THR A 231 -41.25 0.77 29.30
CA THR A 231 -40.93 0.00 28.08
C THR A 231 -40.43 0.91 26.97
N LEU A 232 -39.19 0.69 26.54
CA LEU A 232 -38.54 1.43 25.46
C LEU A 232 -38.25 0.50 24.28
N LEU A 233 -38.44 1.02 23.08
CA LEU A 233 -37.94 0.46 21.82
C LEU A 233 -36.63 1.15 21.47
N PHE A 234 -35.59 0.36 21.33
CA PHE A 234 -34.31 0.80 20.78
C PHE A 234 -34.22 0.41 19.31
N ASN A 235 -33.73 1.33 18.49
CA ASN A 235 -33.53 1.11 17.06
C ASN A 235 -32.09 1.49 16.67
N GLY A 236 -31.28 0.48 16.35
CA GLY A 236 -29.89 0.60 15.93
C GLY A 236 -29.69 0.67 14.41
N SER A 237 -30.77 0.69 13.61
CA SER A 237 -30.70 0.67 12.13
C SER A 237 -29.95 1.84 11.48
N GLY A 238 -29.66 2.91 12.24
CA GLY A 238 -28.77 3.98 11.80
C GLY A 238 -27.28 3.61 11.77
N SER A 239 -26.91 2.44 12.31
CA SER A 239 -25.54 1.93 12.29
C SER A 239 -25.17 1.44 10.89
N GLN A 240 -23.91 1.67 10.48
CA GLN A 240 -23.46 1.38 9.13
C GLN A 240 -22.07 0.76 9.11
N ASP A 241 -21.90 -0.21 8.23
CA ASP A 241 -20.62 -0.77 7.83
C ASP A 241 -20.18 -0.08 6.53
N PRO A 242 -19.00 0.55 6.45
CA PRO A 242 -18.53 1.19 5.22
C PRO A 242 -18.51 0.25 4.01
N GLU A 243 -18.24 -1.03 4.23
CA GLU A 243 -18.24 -2.09 3.21
C GLU A 243 -19.63 -2.73 2.97
N GLY A 244 -20.67 -2.26 3.66
CA GLY A 244 -22.04 -2.76 3.52
C GLY A 244 -22.25 -4.18 4.04
N ARG A 245 -21.37 -4.68 4.90
CA ARG A 245 -21.49 -6.02 5.51
C ARG A 245 -22.56 -6.03 6.58
N THR A 246 -23.06 -7.24 6.87
CA THR A 246 -24.06 -7.43 7.93
C THR A 246 -23.44 -7.20 9.30
N LEU A 247 -24.01 -6.26 10.05
CA LEU A 247 -23.64 -5.99 11.44
C LEU A 247 -24.44 -6.86 12.42
N ARG A 248 -23.78 -7.26 13.51
CA ARG A 248 -24.42 -7.79 14.72
C ARG A 248 -24.58 -6.66 15.74
N TYR A 249 -25.65 -6.72 16.54
CA TYR A 249 -26.05 -5.66 17.45
C TYR A 249 -26.16 -6.20 18.86
N GLN A 250 -25.49 -5.56 19.81
CA GLN A 250 -25.51 -5.90 21.23
C GLN A 250 -25.79 -4.66 22.07
N TRP A 251 -26.78 -4.76 22.93
CA TRP A 251 -27.27 -3.64 23.74
C TRP A 251 -26.84 -3.80 25.18
N PHE A 252 -26.43 -2.67 25.77
CA PHE A 252 -25.96 -2.61 27.14
C PHE A 252 -26.57 -1.44 27.91
N LYS A 253 -26.83 -1.63 29.20
CA LYS A 253 -27.15 -0.58 30.18
C LYS A 253 -25.90 -0.14 30.96
N GLY A 254 -26.02 0.94 31.73
CA GLY A 254 -24.96 1.51 32.54
C GLY A 254 -23.76 2.06 31.76
N THR A 255 -22.73 2.46 32.51
CA THR A 255 -21.51 3.14 31.99
C THR A 255 -20.26 2.27 32.06
N ALA A 256 -20.33 1.10 32.72
CA ALA A 256 -19.18 0.22 32.93
C ALA A 256 -18.58 -0.26 31.59
N ALA A 257 -17.25 -0.32 31.45
CA ALA A 257 -16.60 -0.75 30.21
C ALA A 257 -17.19 -2.06 29.67
N LEU A 258 -17.40 -2.12 28.35
CA LEU A 258 -17.94 -3.32 27.71
C LEU A 258 -16.90 -4.45 27.76
N PRO A 259 -17.33 -5.72 27.91
CA PRO A 259 -16.41 -6.84 27.85
C PRO A 259 -15.71 -6.90 26.49
N ALA A 260 -14.41 -7.21 26.48
CA ALA A 260 -13.68 -7.44 25.24
C ALA A 260 -14.33 -8.56 24.41
N LEU A 261 -14.28 -8.45 23.08
CA LEU A 261 -14.81 -9.50 22.21
C LEU A 261 -13.88 -10.72 22.23
N PRO A 262 -14.36 -11.91 22.62
CA PRO A 262 -13.55 -13.12 22.54
C PRO A 262 -13.33 -13.51 21.06
N PRO A 263 -12.15 -14.05 20.68
CA PRO A 263 -11.97 -14.70 19.39
C PRO A 263 -12.62 -16.10 19.39
N PRO A 264 -13.43 -16.49 18.39
CA PRO A 264 -13.96 -15.69 17.30
C PRO A 264 -15.10 -14.78 17.79
N CYS A 265 -15.13 -13.52 17.36
CA CYS A 265 -16.20 -12.56 17.69
C CYS A 265 -17.60 -12.98 17.19
N ALA A 266 -17.68 -14.11 16.49
CA ALA A 266 -18.91 -14.81 16.14
C ALA A 266 -19.62 -15.42 17.37
N ALA A 267 -18.91 -15.63 18.48
CA ALA A 267 -19.56 -15.86 19.76
C ALA A 267 -20.36 -14.59 20.12
N GLY A 268 -21.66 -14.72 20.39
CA GLY A 268 -22.33 -13.69 21.20
C GLY A 268 -21.70 -13.64 22.59
N PRO A 269 -22.17 -12.81 23.52
CA PRO A 269 -22.00 -13.18 24.91
C PRO A 269 -22.54 -14.62 25.06
N ASP A 270 -21.65 -15.59 25.30
CA ASP A 270 -22.02 -17.02 25.31
C ASP A 270 -23.06 -17.35 26.38
N THR A 271 -23.33 -16.41 27.28
CA THR A 271 -24.48 -16.43 28.19
C THR A 271 -24.84 -14.99 28.55
N PRO A 272 -26.15 -14.65 28.68
CA PRO A 272 -26.54 -13.56 29.58
C PRO A 272 -25.95 -13.91 30.94
N ASN A 273 -25.03 -13.09 31.47
CA ASN A 273 -24.62 -13.27 32.84
C ASN A 273 -25.83 -12.84 33.68
N THR A 274 -26.48 -13.80 34.34
CA THR A 274 -27.69 -13.55 35.14
C THR A 274 -27.40 -12.75 36.43
N SER A 275 -26.17 -12.25 36.61
CA SER A 275 -25.84 -11.31 37.68
C SER A 275 -26.65 -10.02 37.53
N ALA A 276 -27.17 -9.49 38.64
CA ALA A 276 -27.82 -8.18 38.70
C ALA A 276 -26.91 -7.02 38.24
N THR A 277 -25.60 -7.27 38.12
CA THR A 277 -24.59 -6.34 37.60
C THR A 277 -24.30 -6.48 36.12
N ASP A 278 -24.88 -7.45 35.39
CA ASP A 278 -24.65 -7.59 33.95
C ASP A 278 -25.29 -6.40 33.20
N PRO A 279 -24.48 -5.59 32.49
CA PRO A 279 -25.01 -4.51 31.68
C PRO A 279 -25.72 -5.03 30.42
N PHE A 280 -25.63 -6.29 30.02
CA PHE A 280 -26.23 -6.76 28.78
C PHE A 280 -27.77 -6.79 28.85
N ILE A 281 -28.46 -6.19 27.86
CA ILE A 281 -29.93 -6.11 27.81
C ILE A 281 -30.56 -6.80 26.59
N GLY A 282 -29.76 -7.21 25.59
CA GLY A 282 -30.25 -7.99 24.44
C GLY A 282 -29.43 -7.84 23.16
N GLU A 283 -29.80 -8.61 22.13
CA GLU A 283 -29.25 -8.50 20.77
C GLU A 283 -30.34 -8.11 19.76
N GLY A 284 -29.93 -7.61 18.60
CA GLY A 284 -30.80 -7.34 17.46
C GLY A 284 -30.79 -5.89 16.99
N VAL A 285 -31.14 -5.66 15.72
CA VAL A 285 -31.21 -4.31 15.12
C VAL A 285 -32.18 -3.42 15.89
N THR A 286 -33.30 -4.00 16.31
CA THR A 286 -34.28 -3.39 17.21
C THR A 286 -34.41 -4.21 18.47
N LEU A 287 -34.50 -3.55 19.63
CA LEU A 287 -34.68 -4.22 20.92
C LEU A 287 -35.82 -3.53 21.68
N THR A 288 -36.87 -4.28 22.01
CA THR A 288 -37.86 -3.83 22.99
C THR A 288 -37.44 -4.32 24.36
N HIS A 289 -37.23 -3.39 25.30
CA HIS A 289 -36.82 -3.74 26.67
C HIS A 289 -37.74 -3.08 27.69
N ARG A 290 -38.13 -3.85 28.71
CA ARG A 290 -38.90 -3.38 29.85
C ARG A 290 -38.01 -3.28 31.08
N PHE A 291 -37.93 -2.09 31.65
CA PHE A 291 -37.12 -1.77 32.82
C PHE A 291 -37.86 -2.05 34.13
N PRO A 292 -37.14 -2.30 35.23
CA PRO A 292 -37.74 -2.59 36.53
C PRO A 292 -38.31 -1.34 37.23
N GLY A 293 -37.87 -0.13 36.85
CA GLY A 293 -38.30 1.12 37.46
C GLY A 293 -38.06 2.32 36.53
N ALA A 294 -38.76 3.41 36.81
CA ALA A 294 -38.63 4.67 36.09
C ALA A 294 -37.37 5.43 36.53
N GLY A 295 -36.89 6.32 35.67
CA GLY A 295 -35.71 7.14 35.97
C GLY A 295 -34.68 7.18 34.84
N PRO A 296 -33.55 7.88 35.06
CA PRO A 296 -32.47 7.95 34.08
C PRO A 296 -31.69 6.63 34.03
N GLU A 297 -31.44 6.13 32.83
CA GLU A 297 -30.59 4.97 32.57
C GLU A 297 -29.62 5.29 31.42
N GLN A 298 -28.45 4.66 31.41
CA GLN A 298 -27.45 4.87 30.37
C GLN A 298 -27.47 3.70 29.40
N ILE A 299 -27.68 3.95 28.11
CA ILE A 299 -27.77 2.91 27.09
C ILE A 299 -26.60 3.00 26.12
N ARG A 300 -26.07 1.84 25.74
CA ARG A 300 -25.03 1.69 24.74
C ARG A 300 -25.41 0.63 23.73
N LEU A 301 -25.02 0.87 22.48
CA LEU A 301 -25.10 -0.09 21.41
C LEU A 301 -23.69 -0.41 20.93
N ARG A 302 -23.33 -1.70 20.95
CA ARG A 302 -22.15 -2.21 20.26
C ARG A 302 -22.60 -2.85 18.96
N VAL A 303 -22.01 -2.43 17.84
CA VAL A 303 -22.14 -3.09 16.55
C VAL A 303 -20.85 -3.78 16.17
N ILE A 304 -20.94 -4.98 15.61
CA ILE A 304 -19.80 -5.85 15.31
C ILE A 304 -19.94 -6.35 13.88
N ASP A 305 -18.88 -6.23 13.10
CA ASP A 305 -18.83 -6.74 11.73
C ASP A 305 -18.37 -8.24 11.70
N PRO A 306 -18.39 -8.89 10.52
CA PRO A 306 -17.89 -10.26 10.39
C PRO A 306 -16.37 -10.42 10.59
N GLY A 307 -15.60 -9.34 10.52
CA GLY A 307 -14.14 -9.30 10.70
C GLY A 307 -13.68 -9.01 12.13
N CYS A 308 -14.62 -8.98 13.08
CA CYS A 308 -14.41 -8.64 14.49
C CYS A 308 -14.01 -7.19 14.76
N ARG A 309 -14.21 -6.27 13.81
CA ARG A 309 -14.22 -4.83 14.11
C ARG A 309 -15.54 -4.48 14.74
N ASN A 310 -15.49 -3.51 15.65
CA ASN A 310 -16.66 -3.06 16.37
C ASN A 310 -16.62 -1.56 16.60
N ALA A 311 -17.80 -1.01 16.83
CA ALA A 311 -17.98 0.35 17.30
C ALA A 311 -19.07 0.40 18.36
N VAL A 312 -18.98 1.39 19.23
CA VAL A 312 -19.89 1.57 20.35
C VAL A 312 -20.49 2.97 20.27
N ALA A 313 -21.82 3.03 20.29
CA ALA A 313 -22.57 4.26 20.47
C ALA A 313 -22.98 4.41 21.94
N GLY A 314 -22.82 5.62 22.49
CA GLY A 314 -23.13 5.94 23.88
C GLY A 314 -21.92 5.83 24.82
N PRO A 315 -22.13 5.95 26.14
CA PRO A 315 -23.44 5.92 26.82
C PRO A 315 -24.33 7.13 26.49
N VAL A 316 -25.59 6.86 26.19
CA VAL A 316 -26.65 7.87 25.98
C VAL A 316 -27.62 7.80 27.14
N ALA A 317 -27.89 8.92 27.79
CA ALA A 317 -28.89 9.02 28.85
C ALA A 317 -30.29 8.89 28.24
N VAL A 318 -31.07 7.94 28.73
CA VAL A 318 -32.46 7.72 28.34
C VAL A 318 -33.33 7.81 29.59
N THR A 319 -34.46 8.50 29.50
CA THR A 319 -35.43 8.59 30.59
C THR A 319 -36.48 7.50 30.42
N ILE A 320 -36.56 6.61 31.41
CA ILE A 320 -37.57 5.55 31.47
C ILE A 320 -38.87 6.16 32.02
N PRO A 321 -39.97 6.11 31.24
CA PRO A 321 -41.26 6.68 31.63
C PRO A 321 -42.01 5.84 32.68
#